data_AF-A0A9X0JGV2-F1
#
_entry.id   AF-A0A9X0JGV2-F1
#
_cell.length_a   1.000
_cell.length_b   1.000
_cell.length_c   1.000
_cell.angle_alpha   90.00
_cell.angle_beta   90.00
_cell.angle_gamma   90.00
#
_symmetry.space_group_name_H-M   'P 1'
#
loop_
_entity.id
_entity.type
_entity.pdbx_description
1 polymer ?
#
loop_
_entity_poly.entity_id
_entity_poly.type
_entity_poly.pdbx_seq_one_letter_code
_entity_poly.pdbx_strand_id
1 'polypeptide(L)'
;MSYLSLTPAQDWFFRHAAPNPGQPPIVYQVAVWALKPPKEEGGRSEIIGLIAPNFGGMESRMLHEPPPVPGCYLHRDQLNEEELKALAKR
;
A
#
# COMPACT_ATOMS: atom_id res chain seq x y z
N MET A 1 0.53 4.98 -16.33
CA MET A 1 1.45 3.97 -15.74
C MET A 1 1.08 2.62 -16.32
N SER A 2 2.06 1.79 -16.68
CA SER A 2 1.83 0.42 -17.15
C SER A 2 2.35 -0.57 -16.11
N TYR A 3 1.55 -1.61 -15.83
CA TYR A 3 1.94 -2.73 -14.98
C TYR A 3 2.02 -3.98 -15.85
N LEU A 4 3.08 -4.76 -15.69
CA LEU A 4 3.28 -6.01 -16.41
C LEU A 4 2.36 -7.12 -15.90
N SER A 5 2.12 -7.14 -14.59
CA SER A 5 1.24 -8.10 -13.93
C SER A 5 0.67 -7.53 -12.64
N LEU A 6 -0.52 -8.00 -12.25
CA LEU A 6 -1.15 -7.72 -10.97
C LEU A 6 -1.46 -9.06 -10.27
N THR A 7 -1.03 -9.21 -9.03
CA THR A 7 -1.28 -10.40 -8.20
C THR A 7 -2.02 -10.00 -6.94
N PRO A 8 -3.08 -10.72 -6.49
CA PRO A 8 -3.75 -10.41 -5.23
C PRO A 8 -2.79 -10.36 -4.04
N ALA A 9 -2.92 -9.33 -3.20
CA ALA A 9 -2.07 -9.11 -2.03
C ALA A 9 -2.86 -9.34 -0.73
N GLN A 10 -3.51 -10.49 -0.62
CA GLN A 10 -4.32 -10.85 0.54
C GLN A 10 -3.49 -10.71 1.83
N ASP A 11 -4.09 -10.08 2.84
CA ASP A 11 -3.48 -9.88 4.17
C ASP A 11 -2.18 -9.06 4.18
N TRP A 12 -1.88 -8.31 3.12
CA TRP A 12 -0.78 -7.36 3.07
C TRP A 12 -1.22 -5.93 3.28
N PHE A 13 -0.36 -5.16 3.96
CA PHE A 13 -0.61 -3.78 4.33
C PHE A 13 0.62 -2.92 4.11
N PHE A 14 0.42 -1.65 3.74
CA PHE A 14 1.47 -0.63 3.74
C PHE A 14 1.31 0.22 5.01
N ARG A 15 2.33 0.21 5.85
CA ARG A 15 2.40 0.98 7.10
C ARG A 15 3.39 2.13 6.94
N HIS A 16 2.98 3.32 7.34
CA HIS A 16 3.90 4.44 7.51
C HIS A 16 3.60 5.23 8.78
N ALA A 17 4.60 5.97 9.27
CA ALA A 17 4.40 6.86 10.42
C ALA A 17 3.44 8.01 10.08
N ALA A 18 2.62 8.43 11.03
CA ALA A 18 1.84 9.64 10.87
C ALA A 18 2.77 10.85 10.71
N PRO A 19 2.38 11.86 9.90
CA PRO A 19 3.18 13.06 9.70
C PRO A 19 3.35 13.88 11.00
N ASN A 20 2.41 13.75 11.94
CA ASN A 20 2.47 14.43 13.24
C ASN A 20 3.01 13.49 14.33
N PRO A 21 4.00 13.92 15.14
CA PRO A 21 4.51 13.15 16.27
C PRO A 21 3.40 12.78 17.27
N GLY A 22 3.41 11.54 17.76
CA GLY A 22 2.46 11.05 18.76
C GLY A 22 1.12 10.55 18.21
N GLN A 23 0.88 10.66 16.90
CA GLN A 23 -0.28 10.04 16.26
C GLN A 23 -0.01 8.55 15.91
N PRO A 24 -1.06 7.70 15.91
CA PRO A 24 -0.91 6.30 15.53
C PRO A 24 -0.45 6.17 14.07
N PRO A 25 0.29 5.10 13.73
CA PRO A 25 0.72 4.87 12.36
C PRO A 25 -0.47 4.70 11.42
N ILE A 26 -0.29 5.11 10.17
CA ILE A 26 -1.30 4.97 9.13
C ILE A 26 -1.02 3.66 8.39
N VAL A 27 -2.07 2.85 8.27
CA VAL A 27 -2.02 1.56 7.60
C VAL A 27 -3.02 1.56 6.45
N TYR A 28 -2.57 1.16 5.27
CA TYR A 28 -3.40 0.93 4.09
C TYR A 28 -3.40 -0.55 3.74
N GLN A 29 -4.57 -1.09 3.42
CA GLN A 29 -4.66 -2.44 2.85
C GLN A 29 -4.11 -2.42 1.42
N VAL A 30 -3.18 -3.33 1.13
CA VAL A 30 -2.69 -3.57 -0.22
C VAL A 30 -3.69 -4.47 -0.92
N ALA A 31 -4.22 -4.02 -2.06
CA ALA A 31 -5.16 -4.79 -2.86
C ALA A 31 -4.41 -5.80 -3.76
N VAL A 32 -3.34 -5.34 -4.41
CA VAL A 32 -2.55 -6.13 -5.37
C VAL A 32 -1.07 -5.77 -5.35
N TRP A 33 -0.22 -6.76 -5.63
CA TRP A 33 1.17 -6.58 -6.01
C TRP A 33 1.26 -6.31 -7.50
N ALA A 34 1.84 -5.17 -7.86
CA ALA A 34 2.05 -4.75 -9.23
C ALA A 34 3.52 -4.82 -9.60
N LEU A 35 3.82 -5.48 -10.72
CA LEU A 35 5.15 -5.50 -11.31
C LEU A 35 5.25 -4.36 -12.34
N LYS A 36 6.14 -3.41 -12.10
CA LYS A 36 6.42 -2.31 -13.03
C LYS A 36 7.56 -2.71 -13.97
N PRO A 37 7.48 -2.34 -15.26
CA PRO A 37 8.59 -2.54 -16.17
C PRO A 37 9.83 -1.79 -15.67
N PRO A 38 11.03 -2.28 -16.01
CA PRO A 38 12.26 -1.59 -15.66
C PRO A 38 12.25 -0.19 -16.30
N LYS A 39 12.77 0.80 -15.56
CA LYS A 39 12.84 2.19 -16.03
C LYS A 39 13.84 2.39 -17.17
N GLU A 40 14.85 1.52 -17.24
CA GLU A 40 15.92 1.54 -18.23
C GLU A 40 16.15 0.14 -18.79
N GLU A 41 16.68 0.05 -20.00
CA GLU A 41 16.97 -1.22 -20.66
C GLU A 41 18.04 -2.00 -19.86
N GLY A 42 17.74 -3.25 -19.50
CA GLY A 42 18.57 -4.06 -18.61
C GLY A 42 18.42 -3.75 -17.10
N GLY A 43 17.54 -2.81 -16.74
CA GLY A 43 17.20 -2.50 -15.34
C GLY A 43 16.37 -3.59 -14.66
N ARG A 44 16.24 -3.49 -13.33
CA ARG A 44 15.37 -4.38 -12.55
C ARG A 44 13.92 -3.89 -12.59
N SER A 45 12.98 -4.83 -12.68
CA SER A 45 11.56 -4.53 -12.47
C SER A 45 11.31 -4.15 -11.02
N GLU A 46 10.43 -3.17 -10.80
CA GLU A 46 10.03 -2.72 -9.46
C GLU A 46 8.73 -3.42 -9.07
N ILE A 47 8.62 -3.86 -7.81
CA ILE A 47 7.37 -4.41 -7.26
C ILE A 47 6.80 -3.38 -6.29
N ILE A 48 5.52 -3.05 -6.46
CA ILE A 48 4.80 -2.12 -5.59
C ILE A 48 3.44 -2.67 -5.20
N GLY A 49 3.03 -2.45 -3.95
CA GLY A 49 1.70 -2.80 -3.48
C GLY A 49 0.72 -1.66 -3.73
N LEU A 50 -0.27 -1.87 -4.58
CA LEU A 50 -1.29 -0.86 -4.85
C LEU A 50 -2.39 -0.90 -3.79
N ILE A 51 -2.85 0.28 -3.41
CA ILE A 51 -3.86 0.50 -2.35
C ILE A 51 -5.16 1.02 -2.97
N ALA A 52 -6.28 0.79 -2.30
CA ALA A 52 -7.60 1.29 -2.67
C ALA A 52 -8.14 2.30 -1.63
N PRO A 53 -7.52 3.50 -1.53
CA PRO A 53 -7.94 4.52 -0.58
C PRO A 53 -9.32 5.11 -0.92
N ASN A 54 -10.09 5.41 0.12
CA ASN A 54 -11.37 6.11 -0.04
C ASN A 54 -11.14 7.62 -0.10
N PHE A 55 -10.83 8.15 -1.29
CA PHE A 55 -10.70 9.59 -1.53
C PHE A 55 -12.03 10.30 -1.85
N GLY A 56 -13.12 9.54 -2.03
CA GLY A 56 -14.39 10.05 -2.55
C GLY A 56 -14.37 10.27 -4.07
N GLY A 57 -15.55 10.27 -4.69
CA GLY A 57 -15.69 10.55 -6.13
C GLY A 57 -15.14 9.44 -7.04
N MET A 58 -14.66 9.83 -8.24
CA MET A 58 -14.13 8.87 -9.22
C MET A 58 -12.77 8.28 -8.82
N GLU A 59 -11.97 9.00 -8.04
CA GLU A 59 -10.64 8.56 -7.60
C GLU A 59 -10.69 7.29 -6.73
N SER A 60 -11.80 7.08 -6.01
CA SER A 60 -12.04 5.84 -5.25
C SER A 60 -12.26 4.59 -6.12
N ARG A 61 -12.41 4.73 -7.44
CA ARG A 61 -12.57 3.60 -8.38
C ARG A 61 -11.24 3.10 -8.94
N MET A 62 -10.13 3.70 -8.54
CA MET A 62 -8.80 3.38 -9.04
C MET A 62 -7.91 2.82 -7.94
N LEU A 63 -6.93 2.01 -8.34
CA LEU A 63 -5.83 1.61 -7.47
C LEU A 63 -4.73 2.66 -7.53
N HIS A 64 -4.18 2.99 -6.37
CA HIS A 64 -3.19 4.04 -6.20
C HIS A 64 -1.89 3.46 -5.66
N GLU A 65 -0.76 4.07 -6.03
CA GLU A 65 0.49 3.80 -5.34
C GLU A 65 0.42 4.39 -3.92
N PRO A 66 1.06 3.78 -2.92
CA PRO A 66 1.13 4.36 -1.59
C PRO A 66 1.77 5.76 -1.63
N PRO A 67 1.45 6.63 -0.67
CA PRO A 67 2.10 7.93 -0.58
C PRO A 67 3.64 7.79 -0.58
N PRO A 68 4.38 8.71 -1.22
CA PRO A 68 5.85 8.64 -1.33
C PRO A 68 6.53 9.05 -0.01
N VAL A 69 6.21 8.34 1.06
CA VAL A 69 6.69 8.55 2.42
C VAL A 69 7.40 7.29 2.92
N PRO A 70 8.37 7.40 3.84
CA PRO A 70 9.01 6.24 4.43
C PRO A 70 7.99 5.31 5.11
N GLY A 71 7.94 4.07 4.66
CA GLY A 71 7.02 3.05 5.16
C GLY A 71 7.51 1.65 4.82
N CYS A 72 6.78 0.64 5.25
CA CYS A 72 7.08 -0.76 4.99
C CYS A 72 5.82 -1.56 4.68
N TYR A 73 5.99 -2.62 3.90
CA TYR A 73 4.95 -3.61 3.69
C TYR A 73 5.01 -4.67 4.79
N LEU A 74 3.86 -4.95 5.39
CA LEU A 74 3.71 -5.90 6.48
C LEU A 74 2.60 -6.88 6.16
N HIS A 75 2.81 -8.14 6.52
CA HIS A 75 1.73 -9.13 6.57
C HIS A 75 0.85 -8.87 7.80
N ARG A 76 -0.40 -9.33 7.76
CA ARG A 76 -1.37 -9.23 8.87
C ARG A 76 -0.79 -9.69 10.21
N ASP A 77 0.00 -10.76 10.19
CA ASP A 77 0.61 -11.34 11.41
C ASP A 77 1.72 -10.48 12.02
N GLN A 78 2.21 -9.50 11.26
CA GLN A 78 3.23 -8.54 11.70
C GLN A 78 2.61 -7.22 12.19
N LEU A 79 1.29 -7.06 12.09
CA LEU A 79 0.58 -5.90 12.62
C LEU A 79 0.29 -6.08 14.10
N ASN A 80 0.47 -5.01 14.86
CA ASN A 80 0.11 -5.02 16.28
C ASN A 80 -1.42 -4.95 16.45
N GLU A 81 -1.94 -5.35 17.61
CA GLU A 81 -3.38 -5.34 17.87
C GLU A 81 -4.04 -3.97 17.68
N GLU A 82 -3.33 -2.88 18.00
CA GLU A 82 -3.83 -1.51 17.82
C GLU A 82 -4.00 -1.16 16.34
N GLU A 83 -3.09 -1.64 15.49
CA GLU A 83 -3.11 -1.43 14.03
C GLU A 83 -4.24 -2.26 13.40
N LEU A 84 -4.43 -3.50 13.87
CA LEU A 84 -5.55 -4.35 13.46
C LEU A 84 -6.90 -3.75 13.87
N LYS A 85 -7.01 -3.17 15.07
CA LYS A 85 -8.23 -2.49 15.55
C LYS A 85 -8.51 -1.21 14.75
N ALA A 86 -7.48 -0.48 14.32
CA ALA A 86 -7.63 0.71 13.48
C ALA A 86 -8.16 0.37 12.07
N LEU A 87 -7.79 -0.80 11.53
CA LEU A 87 -8.29 -1.30 10.25
C LEU A 87 -9.77 -1.68 10.29
N ALA A 88 -10.26 -2.25 11.40
CA ALA A 88 -11.66 -2.67 11.56
C ALA A 88 -12.67 -1.52 11.69
N LYS A 89 -12.21 -0.28 11.92
CA LYS A 89 -13.06 0.90 12.16
C LYS A 89 -13.27 1.78 10.92
N ARG A 90 -12.75 1.41 9.74
CA ARG A 90 -12.80 2.22 8.52
C ARG A 90 -13.78 1.67 7.49
#